data_AF-A0A959IHK6-F1
#
_entry.id   AF-A0A959IHK6-F1
#
_cell.length_a   1.000
_cell.length_b   1.000
_cell.length_c   1.000
_cell.angle_alpha   90.00
_cell.angle_beta   90.00
_cell.angle_gamma   90.00
#
_symmetry.space_group_name_H-M   'P 1'
#
loop_
_entity.id
_entity.type
_entity.pdbx_description
1 polymer ?
#
loop_
_entity_poly.entity_id
_entity_poly.type
_entity_poly.pdbx_seq_one_letter_code
_entity_poly.pdbx_strand_id
1 'polypeptide(L)'
;MDHTITCFKPLFNFRASLAGLFVIALMFSCNSNDDDDMSIDLDAPVIQETEALSVRGGESITFSFSIIAPGTIAEVTVAAGAGTASISNEASLIGSTSGMATIQYTTTTEMSGLQSVTLTVVDEQGKTAQRAAGIEVFAPIAYGLAMVSGAGDVTTTFIQGLIDLDITTVDNSSATELGQYAAIYSDGQSLFTAGFGAPATMGKFVFNSAGAAVLDQEIIVPGSNSFSAVEIIDNQTAYATVGGGLSRAVVFSPAEMRITGEIDLTDAGEGLFYSDMIVRDPYLFIALNDFGGSGMAKVAVVDLRTNQLEKIIEDDRTATLFGTLPTAIMAMDEDDNIYVQGSGLFSDKPSGILRIKAGEDAFDPDYFFNLSETTGSSCFGLYHFGGGLTFTAISENDDNWFGSDGNAPSFRYHKIDLDAQQSSGDPDAALPNTFAASKTMFFLQVSENELLFPIAGKDEDALYSYDIDSGAVSKKIDLTSGYASGLVPVQ
;
A
#
# COMPACT_ATOMS: atom_id res chain seq x y z
N MET A 1 -65.95 16.82 11.12
CA MET A 1 -65.92 18.26 11.44
C MET A 1 -64.55 18.75 11.03
N ASP A 2 -64.54 19.78 10.17
CA ASP A 2 -63.43 20.56 9.62
C ASP A 2 -62.27 19.82 8.91
N HIS A 3 -62.15 19.87 7.58
CA HIS A 3 -61.86 21.00 6.67
C HIS A 3 -60.50 21.67 6.92
N THR A 4 -59.51 21.37 6.08
CA THR A 4 -58.93 22.38 5.16
C THR A 4 -58.24 21.73 3.97
N ILE A 5 -58.38 22.39 2.82
CA ILE A 5 -58.02 22.03 1.44
C ILE A 5 -56.89 22.97 0.99
N THR A 6 -55.96 22.49 0.15
CA THR A 6 -55.41 23.16 -1.06
C THR A 6 -54.33 22.24 -1.65
N CYS A 7 -54.55 21.45 -2.71
CA CYS A 7 -54.77 21.76 -4.13
C CYS A 7 -53.51 22.28 -4.86
N PHE A 8 -52.86 21.43 -5.67
CA PHE A 8 -52.59 21.70 -7.09
C PHE A 8 -52.28 20.39 -7.86
N LYS A 9 -52.83 20.30 -9.08
CA LYS A 9 -52.86 19.11 -9.97
C LYS A 9 -51.58 18.93 -10.80
N PRO A 10 -51.29 17.70 -11.25
CA PRO A 10 -50.21 17.38 -12.19
C PRO A 10 -50.71 17.43 -13.65
N LEU A 11 -49.82 17.67 -14.62
CA LEU A 11 -50.09 17.32 -16.01
C LEU A 11 -48.81 17.04 -16.81
N PHE A 12 -48.76 15.80 -17.31
CA PHE A 12 -48.38 15.37 -18.65
C PHE A 12 -46.93 15.53 -19.17
N ASN A 13 -46.27 14.38 -19.25
CA ASN A 13 -45.31 14.01 -20.30
C ASN A 13 -46.01 13.88 -21.67
N PHE A 14 -45.43 14.44 -22.74
CA PHE A 14 -44.86 13.67 -23.86
C PHE A 14 -44.26 14.60 -24.96
N ARG A 15 -42.97 14.34 -25.25
CA ARG A 15 -42.27 14.33 -26.55
C ARG A 15 -42.21 15.58 -27.46
N ALA A 16 -40.96 15.95 -27.77
CA ALA A 16 -40.31 15.85 -29.10
C ALA A 16 -39.59 17.14 -29.55
N SER A 17 -38.29 16.98 -29.82
CA SER A 17 -37.56 17.52 -30.97
C SER A 17 -37.77 19.00 -31.32
N LEU A 18 -36.78 19.83 -31.02
CA LEU A 18 -36.49 20.98 -31.87
C LEU A 18 -34.97 21.15 -32.04
N ALA A 19 -34.50 20.77 -33.22
CA ALA A 19 -33.18 21.11 -33.72
C ALA A 19 -33.10 22.64 -33.88
N GLY A 20 -32.18 23.27 -33.15
CA GLY A 20 -31.86 24.68 -33.31
C GLY A 20 -31.00 24.89 -34.54
N LEU A 21 -31.63 25.08 -35.70
CA LEU A 21 -30.97 25.61 -36.90
C LEU A 21 -30.78 27.12 -36.69
N PHE A 22 -29.54 27.57 -36.48
CA PHE A 22 -29.19 28.99 -36.57
C PHE A 22 -29.13 29.36 -38.06
N VAL A 23 -30.16 30.03 -38.56
CA VAL A 23 -30.14 30.65 -39.90
C VAL A 23 -29.57 32.05 -39.75
N ILE A 24 -28.32 32.24 -40.17
CA ILE A 24 -27.72 33.57 -40.35
C ILE A 24 -28.30 34.17 -41.63
N ALA A 25 -29.05 35.25 -41.49
CA ALA A 25 -29.59 36.02 -42.60
C ALA A 25 -28.51 36.99 -43.14
N LEU A 26 -27.93 36.66 -44.30
CA LEU A 26 -27.12 37.57 -45.09
C LEU A 26 -28.03 38.55 -45.84
N MET A 27 -27.99 39.83 -45.46
CA MET A 27 -28.54 40.91 -46.29
C MET A 27 -27.46 41.37 -47.29
N PHE A 28 -27.66 41.05 -48.57
CA PHE A 28 -26.91 41.65 -49.66
C PHE A 28 -27.47 43.04 -49.98
N SER A 29 -26.70 44.09 -49.68
CA SER A 29 -26.88 45.42 -50.26
C SER A 29 -25.88 45.56 -51.40
N CYS A 30 -26.31 45.35 -52.64
CA CYS A 30 -25.52 45.68 -53.82
C CYS A 30 -25.46 47.20 -53.98
N ASN A 31 -24.32 47.81 -53.66
CA ASN A 31 -23.95 49.13 -54.14
C ASN A 31 -22.73 48.97 -55.04
N SER A 32 -22.89 49.35 -56.30
CA SER A 32 -21.90 49.20 -57.36
C SER A 32 -20.81 50.26 -57.29
N ASN A 33 -19.58 49.83 -57.56
CA ASN A 33 -18.33 50.59 -57.78
C ASN A 33 -17.48 50.81 -56.53
N ASP A 34 -16.69 49.79 -56.18
CA ASP A 34 -15.24 49.88 -55.97
C ASP A 34 -14.69 48.44 -55.97
N ASP A 35 -13.64 48.18 -56.76
CA ASP A 35 -12.91 46.90 -56.81
C ASP A 35 -12.00 46.75 -55.57
N ASP A 36 -12.56 46.97 -54.38
CA ASP A 36 -11.95 46.56 -53.14
C ASP A 36 -12.58 45.22 -52.75
N ASP A 37 -11.79 44.16 -52.88
CA ASP A 37 -12.11 42.79 -52.48
C ASP A 37 -12.71 42.81 -51.06
N MET A 38 -14.04 42.64 -50.95
CA MET A 38 -14.73 42.69 -49.66
C MET A 38 -14.41 41.42 -48.88
N SER A 39 -13.21 41.35 -48.29
CA SER A 39 -12.85 40.28 -47.37
C SER A 39 -13.76 40.35 -46.15
N ILE A 40 -14.60 39.34 -45.94
CA ILE A 40 -15.41 39.21 -44.73
C ILE A 40 -14.45 38.94 -43.56
N ASP A 41 -14.32 39.92 -42.66
CA ASP A 41 -13.55 39.82 -41.43
C ASP A 41 -14.33 38.97 -40.42
N LEU A 42 -13.91 37.71 -40.20
CA LEU A 42 -14.60 36.77 -39.31
C LEU A 42 -14.06 36.85 -37.89
N ASP A 43 -14.85 36.59 -36.87
CA ASP A 43 -14.34 36.60 -35.49
C ASP A 43 -13.29 35.49 -35.25
N ALA A 44 -12.40 35.72 -34.27
CA ALA A 44 -11.38 34.73 -33.88
C ALA A 44 -12.02 33.44 -33.34
N PRO A 45 -11.30 32.31 -33.34
CA PRO A 45 -11.80 31.06 -32.77
C PRO A 45 -12.19 31.18 -31.29
N VAL A 46 -13.12 30.35 -30.86
CA VAL A 46 -13.53 30.21 -29.47
C VAL A 46 -13.17 28.80 -28.99
N ILE A 47 -12.49 28.72 -27.85
CA ILE A 47 -12.08 27.46 -27.23
C ILE A 47 -12.75 27.33 -25.87
N GLN A 48 -13.38 26.19 -25.61
CA GLN A 48 -13.99 25.84 -24.34
C GLN A 48 -13.29 24.62 -23.73
N GLU A 49 -12.97 24.71 -22.44
CA GLU A 49 -12.37 23.65 -21.63
C GLU A 49 -13.44 22.72 -21.07
N THR A 50 -13.06 21.46 -20.82
CA THR A 50 -13.92 20.45 -20.21
C THR A 50 -13.43 20.13 -18.79
N GLU A 51 -14.14 20.66 -17.80
CA GLU A 51 -14.09 20.33 -16.35
C GLU A 51 -12.70 20.35 -15.67
N ALA A 52 -12.69 20.17 -14.34
CA ALA A 52 -11.45 20.11 -13.58
C ALA A 52 -10.69 18.80 -13.88
N LEU A 53 -9.38 18.89 -14.08
CA LEU A 53 -8.52 17.76 -14.44
C LEU A 53 -7.50 17.47 -13.34
N SER A 54 -7.21 16.18 -13.12
CA SER A 54 -6.11 15.78 -12.25
C SER A 54 -5.44 14.49 -12.69
N VAL A 55 -4.16 14.35 -12.37
CA VAL A 55 -3.32 13.18 -12.73
C VAL A 55 -2.19 13.03 -11.71
N ARG A 56 -1.57 11.85 -11.60
CA ARG A 56 -0.38 11.68 -10.77
C ARG A 56 0.89 12.10 -11.50
N GLY A 57 1.93 12.45 -10.76
CA GLY A 57 3.29 12.54 -11.29
C GLY A 57 3.72 11.19 -11.87
N GLY A 58 4.18 11.18 -13.14
CA GLY A 58 4.59 9.98 -13.87
C GLY A 58 3.49 9.31 -14.70
N GLU A 59 2.23 9.74 -14.57
CA GLU A 59 1.10 9.18 -15.31
C GLU A 59 0.68 10.05 -16.51
N SER A 60 -0.25 9.54 -17.31
CA SER A 60 -0.84 10.25 -18.44
C SER A 60 -2.35 10.40 -18.28
N ILE A 61 -2.88 11.55 -18.70
CA ILE A 61 -4.31 11.82 -18.79
C ILE A 61 -4.70 12.26 -20.20
N THR A 62 -5.90 11.88 -20.62
CA THR A 62 -6.51 12.31 -21.88
C THR A 62 -7.72 13.18 -21.60
N PHE A 63 -7.81 14.35 -22.23
CA PHE A 63 -8.94 15.27 -22.11
C PHE A 63 -9.20 15.99 -23.43
N SER A 64 -10.17 16.90 -23.48
CA SER A 64 -10.50 17.57 -24.74
C SER A 64 -10.95 19.03 -24.59
N PHE A 65 -10.68 19.81 -25.63
CA PHE A 65 -11.22 21.15 -25.81
C PHE A 65 -12.25 21.16 -26.96
N SER A 66 -13.33 21.92 -26.78
CA SER A 66 -14.26 22.24 -27.87
C SER A 66 -13.78 23.50 -28.60
N ILE A 67 -13.72 23.44 -29.92
CA ILE A 67 -13.29 24.53 -30.80
C ILE A 67 -14.46 24.93 -31.69
N ILE A 68 -14.71 26.25 -31.78
CA ILE A 68 -15.58 26.85 -32.78
C ILE A 68 -14.77 27.92 -33.50
N ALA A 69 -14.55 27.75 -34.79
CA ALA A 69 -13.90 28.73 -35.64
C ALA A 69 -14.96 29.28 -36.63
N PRO A 70 -15.23 30.59 -36.63
CA PRO A 70 -16.09 31.20 -37.65
C PRO A 70 -15.54 31.02 -39.07
N GLY A 71 -14.21 31.06 -39.23
CA GLY A 71 -13.49 30.54 -40.40
C GLY A 71 -13.17 29.04 -40.27
N THR A 72 -12.38 28.51 -41.19
CA THR A 72 -11.81 27.15 -41.07
C THR A 72 -10.52 27.18 -40.26
N ILE A 73 -10.30 26.12 -39.48
CA ILE A 73 -9.09 25.95 -38.67
C ILE A 73 -7.90 25.70 -39.59
N ALA A 74 -6.86 26.52 -39.50
CA ALA A 74 -5.62 26.36 -40.26
C ALA A 74 -4.54 25.60 -39.48
N GLU A 75 -4.47 25.83 -38.16
CA GLU A 75 -3.46 25.23 -37.29
C GLU A 75 -4.03 25.00 -35.88
N VAL A 76 -3.63 23.88 -35.26
CA VAL A 76 -3.89 23.60 -33.85
C VAL A 76 -2.62 23.09 -33.20
N THR A 77 -2.17 23.73 -32.13
CA THR A 77 -0.98 23.34 -31.38
C THR A 77 -1.27 23.26 -29.88
N VAL A 78 -0.54 22.41 -29.17
CA VAL A 78 -0.64 22.28 -27.72
C VAL A 78 0.73 22.41 -27.07
N ALA A 79 0.79 23.08 -25.93
CA ALA A 79 1.98 23.20 -25.12
C ALA A 79 1.66 22.96 -23.64
N ALA A 80 2.54 22.28 -22.93
CA ALA A 80 2.46 22.11 -21.48
C ALA A 80 3.51 22.98 -20.79
N GLY A 81 3.18 23.56 -19.64
CA GLY A 81 4.15 24.28 -18.80
C GLY A 81 5.24 23.36 -18.23
N ALA A 82 4.88 22.11 -17.96
CA ALA A 82 5.77 21.01 -17.58
C ALA A 82 5.17 19.68 -18.08
N GLY A 83 6.01 18.65 -18.27
CA GLY A 83 5.61 17.40 -18.91
C GLY A 83 5.52 17.51 -20.43
N THR A 84 4.77 16.62 -21.07
CA THR A 84 4.59 16.62 -22.53
C THR A 84 3.11 16.53 -22.89
N ALA A 85 2.67 17.34 -23.86
CA ALA A 85 1.31 17.29 -24.40
C ALA A 85 1.33 17.07 -25.91
N SER A 86 0.35 16.34 -26.43
CA SER A 86 0.16 16.13 -27.86
C SER A 86 -1.34 16.08 -28.22
N ILE A 87 -1.66 16.38 -29.48
CA ILE A 87 -3.04 16.32 -30.01
C ILE A 87 -3.18 15.03 -30.80
N SER A 88 -4.06 14.12 -30.38
CA SER A 88 -4.18 12.80 -31.00
C SER A 88 -4.99 12.80 -32.31
N ASN A 89 -5.74 13.87 -32.60
CA ASN A 89 -6.66 13.95 -33.73
C ASN A 89 -6.51 15.23 -34.57
N GLU A 90 -5.32 15.84 -34.59
CA GLU A 90 -5.03 17.12 -35.25
C GLU A 90 -5.52 17.18 -36.71
N ALA A 91 -5.21 16.16 -37.51
CA ALA A 91 -5.56 16.11 -38.93
C ALA A 91 -7.07 16.17 -39.22
N SER A 92 -7.91 15.78 -38.25
CA SER A 92 -9.38 15.85 -38.37
C SER A 92 -9.95 17.24 -38.10
N LEU A 93 -9.17 18.13 -37.48
CA LEU A 93 -9.58 19.48 -37.11
C LEU A 93 -9.29 20.49 -38.22
N ILE A 94 -8.17 20.33 -38.92
CA ILE A 94 -7.74 21.26 -39.98
C ILE A 94 -8.78 21.29 -41.11
N GLY A 95 -9.14 22.50 -41.54
CA GLY A 95 -10.17 22.74 -42.55
C GLY A 95 -11.61 22.66 -42.04
N SER A 96 -11.84 22.36 -40.76
CA SER A 96 -13.17 22.34 -40.14
C SER A 96 -13.49 23.69 -39.50
N THR A 97 -14.79 24.02 -39.36
CA THR A 97 -15.25 25.22 -38.62
C THR A 97 -15.54 24.92 -37.14
N SER A 98 -15.45 23.66 -36.73
CA SER A 98 -15.55 23.24 -35.33
C SER A 98 -15.00 21.84 -35.14
N GLY A 99 -14.72 21.47 -33.89
CA GLY A 99 -14.23 20.13 -33.56
C GLY A 99 -13.90 19.98 -32.09
N MET A 100 -13.58 18.74 -31.69
CA MET A 100 -13.08 18.41 -30.36
C MET A 100 -11.61 18.04 -30.48
N ALA A 101 -10.70 18.84 -29.92
CA ALA A 101 -9.28 18.50 -29.87
C ALA A 101 -9.02 17.57 -28.68
N THR A 102 -8.55 16.35 -28.94
CA THR A 102 -8.21 15.37 -27.91
C THR A 102 -6.73 15.50 -27.57
N ILE A 103 -6.46 15.82 -26.30
CA ILE A 103 -5.12 16.07 -25.78
C ILE A 103 -4.69 14.89 -24.94
N GLN A 104 -3.52 14.33 -25.24
CA GLN A 104 -2.81 13.42 -24.36
C GLN A 104 -1.72 14.19 -23.63
N TYR A 105 -1.79 14.22 -22.30
CA TYR A 105 -0.82 14.88 -21.43
C TYR A 105 -0.12 13.85 -20.54
N THR A 106 1.20 13.89 -20.51
CA THR A 106 2.04 12.98 -19.71
C THR A 106 2.91 13.80 -18.76
N THR A 107 2.83 13.49 -17.47
CA THR A 107 3.63 14.12 -16.41
C THR A 107 4.91 13.31 -16.17
N THR A 108 5.88 13.89 -15.46
CA THR A 108 7.03 13.16 -14.92
C THR A 108 6.81 12.83 -13.45
N THR A 109 7.53 11.84 -12.90
CA THR A 109 7.39 11.39 -11.50
C THR A 109 7.57 12.51 -10.48
N GLU A 110 8.46 13.47 -10.77
CA GLU A 110 8.77 14.61 -9.89
C GLU A 110 7.74 15.76 -9.94
N MET A 111 6.72 15.67 -10.79
CA MET A 111 5.76 16.76 -10.95
C MET A 111 4.67 16.70 -9.89
N SER A 112 4.33 17.87 -9.34
CA SER A 112 3.20 18.06 -8.43
C SER A 112 2.64 19.49 -8.53
N GLY A 113 1.47 19.71 -7.93
CA GLY A 113 0.73 20.96 -7.92
C GLY A 113 0.03 21.29 -9.25
N LEU A 114 -0.56 22.48 -9.31
CA LEU A 114 -1.32 22.94 -10.47
C LEU A 114 -0.40 23.20 -11.69
N GLN A 115 -0.59 22.40 -12.74
CA GLN A 115 0.05 22.53 -14.04
C GLN A 115 -0.90 23.15 -15.07
N SER A 116 -0.35 23.65 -16.18
CA SER A 116 -1.15 24.17 -17.29
C SER A 116 -0.81 23.51 -18.62
N VAL A 117 -1.85 23.19 -19.39
CA VAL A 117 -1.74 22.75 -20.79
C VAL A 117 -2.55 23.71 -21.65
N THR A 118 -1.89 24.40 -22.56
CA THR A 118 -2.48 25.44 -23.40
C THR A 118 -2.69 24.95 -24.82
N LEU A 119 -3.94 25.01 -25.28
CA LEU A 119 -4.31 24.84 -26.68
C LEU A 119 -4.27 26.19 -27.39
N THR A 120 -3.65 26.23 -28.56
CA THR A 120 -3.68 27.37 -29.49
C THR A 120 -4.35 26.94 -30.78
N VAL A 121 -5.29 27.76 -31.27
CA VAL A 121 -5.97 27.56 -32.55
C VAL A 121 -5.77 28.82 -33.40
N VAL A 122 -5.35 28.62 -34.65
CA VAL A 122 -5.24 29.67 -35.66
C VAL A 122 -6.18 29.35 -36.81
N ASP A 123 -6.99 30.31 -37.24
CA ASP A 123 -7.83 30.16 -38.42
C ASP A 123 -7.10 30.56 -39.72
N GLU A 124 -7.73 30.32 -40.88
CA GLU A 124 -7.15 30.68 -42.19
C GLU A 124 -6.92 32.18 -42.40
N GLN A 125 -7.52 33.04 -41.57
CA GLN A 125 -7.33 34.50 -41.61
C GLN A 125 -6.17 34.94 -40.68
N GLY A 126 -5.53 33.99 -40.00
CA GLY A 126 -4.45 34.24 -39.06
C GLY A 126 -4.92 34.72 -37.69
N LYS A 127 -6.23 34.69 -37.39
CA LYS A 127 -6.74 35.04 -36.06
C LYS A 127 -6.51 33.87 -35.12
N THR A 128 -6.05 34.21 -33.92
CA THR A 128 -5.57 33.23 -32.94
C THR A 128 -6.43 33.28 -31.69
N ALA A 129 -6.71 32.10 -31.12
CA ALA A 129 -7.29 31.94 -29.80
C ALA A 129 -6.45 30.96 -28.98
N GLN A 130 -6.39 31.19 -27.67
CA GLN A 130 -5.68 30.32 -26.74
C GLN A 130 -6.54 30.03 -25.52
N ARG A 131 -6.42 28.80 -25.00
CA ARG A 131 -7.04 28.40 -23.74
C ARG A 131 -6.14 27.44 -22.99
N ALA A 132 -5.84 27.78 -21.75
CA ALA A 132 -5.18 26.87 -20.82
C ALA A 132 -6.23 26.02 -20.10
N ALA A 133 -5.92 24.74 -19.92
CA ALA A 133 -6.54 23.88 -18.94
C ALA A 133 -5.64 23.77 -17.71
N GLY A 134 -6.24 23.90 -16.53
CA GLY A 134 -5.56 23.69 -15.25
C GLY A 134 -5.63 22.21 -14.86
N ILE A 135 -4.48 21.59 -14.62
CA ILE A 135 -4.40 20.16 -14.25
C ILE A 135 -3.70 20.08 -12.90
N GLU A 136 -4.41 19.60 -11.88
CA GLU A 136 -3.79 19.32 -10.59
C GLU A 136 -2.95 18.04 -10.71
N VAL A 137 -1.63 18.16 -10.56
CA VAL A 137 -0.74 17.00 -10.54
C VAL A 137 -0.45 16.63 -9.11
N PHE A 138 -0.77 15.40 -8.72
CA PHE A 138 -0.52 14.91 -7.38
C PHE A 138 0.83 14.19 -7.32
N ALA A 139 1.60 14.47 -6.27
CA ALA A 139 2.87 13.78 -6.05
C ALA A 139 2.64 12.26 -5.92
N PRO A 140 3.61 11.43 -6.34
CA PRO A 140 3.53 10.00 -6.15
C PRO A 140 3.43 9.67 -4.65
N ILE A 141 2.66 8.63 -4.33
CA ILE A 141 2.62 8.08 -2.99
C ILE A 141 3.89 7.24 -2.82
N ALA A 142 4.62 7.43 -1.73
CA ALA A 142 5.84 6.70 -1.43
C ALA A 142 5.62 5.57 -0.42
N TYR A 143 4.62 5.72 0.46
CA TYR A 143 4.36 4.78 1.54
C TYR A 143 2.87 4.49 1.67
N GLY A 144 2.55 3.22 1.95
CA GLY A 144 1.24 2.81 2.43
C GLY A 144 1.26 2.65 3.94
N LEU A 145 0.33 3.28 4.64
CA LEU A 145 0.18 3.22 6.09
C LEU A 145 -1.14 2.54 6.45
N ALA A 146 -1.10 1.63 7.42
CA ALA A 146 -2.28 1.06 8.07
C ALA A 146 -2.32 1.50 9.54
N MET A 147 -3.45 2.08 9.95
CA MET A 147 -3.72 2.43 11.35
C MET A 147 -4.97 1.70 11.85
N VAL A 148 -4.94 1.22 13.08
CA VAL A 148 -6.06 0.52 13.70
C VAL A 148 -6.67 1.39 14.78
N SER A 149 -7.98 1.60 14.66
CA SER A 149 -8.78 2.30 15.65
C SER A 149 -9.86 1.38 16.22
N GLY A 150 -10.38 1.72 17.40
CA GLY A 150 -11.38 0.92 18.11
C GLY A 150 -10.86 0.36 19.43
N ALA A 151 -11.71 -0.41 20.12
CA ALA A 151 -11.40 -0.94 21.45
C ALA A 151 -11.90 -2.37 21.61
N GLY A 152 -11.15 -3.18 22.36
CA GLY A 152 -11.44 -4.60 22.57
C GLY A 152 -11.38 -5.40 21.27
N ASP A 153 -12.42 -6.19 21.01
CA ASP A 153 -12.51 -7.03 19.82
C ASP A 153 -13.01 -6.28 18.57
N VAL A 154 -13.49 -5.05 18.74
CA VAL A 154 -13.97 -4.20 17.64
C VAL A 154 -12.82 -3.30 17.20
N THR A 155 -12.09 -3.76 16.18
CA THR A 155 -10.98 -3.02 15.57
C THR A 155 -11.23 -2.84 14.08
N THR A 156 -11.00 -1.63 13.61
CA THR A 156 -11.14 -1.22 12.22
C THR A 156 -9.78 -0.74 11.73
N THR A 157 -9.35 -1.22 10.57
CA THR A 157 -8.10 -0.77 9.95
C THR A 157 -8.41 0.34 8.93
N PHE A 158 -7.61 1.38 8.95
CA PHE A 158 -7.66 2.51 8.03
C PHE A 158 -6.37 2.52 7.22
N ILE A 159 -6.48 2.36 5.90
CA ILE A 159 -5.34 2.34 4.99
C ILE A 159 -5.29 3.62 4.14
N GLN A 160 -4.10 4.21 4.00
CA GLN A 160 -3.89 5.43 3.22
C GLN A 160 -2.48 5.53 2.67
N GLY A 161 -2.31 6.37 1.65
CA GLY A 161 -1.02 6.67 1.05
C GLY A 161 -0.41 7.93 1.65
N LEU A 162 0.90 7.90 1.88
CA LEU A 162 1.71 9.05 2.25
C LEU A 162 2.70 9.37 1.12
N ILE A 163 2.81 10.64 0.77
CA ILE A 163 3.75 11.12 -0.26
C ILE A 163 5.20 10.97 0.22
N ASP A 164 5.44 11.22 1.50
CA ASP A 164 6.73 11.10 2.17
C ASP A 164 6.47 10.87 3.68
N LEU A 165 7.55 10.85 4.45
CA LEU A 165 7.49 10.75 5.93
C LEU A 165 7.95 12.05 6.60
N ASP A 166 8.02 13.16 5.84
CA ASP A 166 8.37 14.51 6.32
C ASP A 166 7.11 15.22 6.84
N ILE A 167 6.34 14.49 7.64
CA ILE A 167 5.07 14.91 8.24
C ILE A 167 5.15 14.70 9.76
N THR A 168 4.48 15.56 10.51
CA THR A 168 4.53 15.48 11.98
C THR A 168 3.33 14.75 12.58
N THR A 169 2.22 14.64 11.83
CA THR A 169 0.97 14.07 12.34
C THR A 169 0.20 13.41 11.21
N VAL A 170 -0.44 12.28 11.52
CA VAL A 170 -1.36 11.56 10.63
C VAL A 170 -2.65 11.22 11.39
N ASP A 171 -3.78 11.45 10.74
CA ASP A 171 -5.11 10.98 11.18
C ASP A 171 -5.70 10.02 10.14
N ASN A 172 -6.90 9.50 10.36
CA ASN A 172 -7.57 8.59 9.43
C ASN A 172 -8.69 9.26 8.61
N SER A 173 -8.75 10.59 8.53
CA SER A 173 -9.85 11.32 7.90
C SER A 173 -9.95 11.13 6.38
N SER A 174 -8.82 10.85 5.72
CA SER A 174 -8.72 10.57 4.28
C SER A 174 -8.51 9.09 3.96
N ALA A 175 -8.53 8.23 4.97
CA ALA A 175 -8.19 6.82 4.83
C ALA A 175 -9.38 5.98 4.34
N THR A 176 -9.06 4.86 3.69
CA THR A 176 -10.03 3.85 3.30
C THR A 176 -10.22 2.88 4.45
N GLU A 177 -11.48 2.68 4.84
CA GLU A 177 -11.87 1.83 5.96
C GLU A 177 -11.93 0.34 5.56
N LEU A 178 -11.33 -0.51 6.38
CA LEU A 178 -11.47 -1.96 6.38
C LEU A 178 -12.11 -2.37 7.70
N GLY A 179 -13.30 -2.99 7.65
CA GLY A 179 -14.10 -3.36 8.82
C GLY A 179 -13.54 -4.51 9.68
N GLN A 180 -12.22 -4.69 9.68
CA GLN A 180 -11.49 -5.69 10.45
C GLN A 180 -10.04 -5.25 10.64
N TYR A 181 -9.32 -5.93 11.53
CA TYR A 181 -7.86 -5.85 11.61
C TYR A 181 -7.21 -6.36 10.32
N ALA A 182 -6.23 -5.63 9.80
CA ALA A 182 -5.39 -6.04 8.68
C ALA A 182 -3.93 -5.61 8.91
N ALA A 183 -3.01 -6.52 8.59
CA ALA A 183 -1.64 -6.20 8.27
C ALA A 183 -1.53 -5.81 6.79
N ILE A 184 -0.45 -5.13 6.44
CA ILE A 184 -0.19 -4.70 5.06
C ILE A 184 1.17 -5.17 4.56
N TYR A 185 1.23 -5.43 3.26
CA TYR A 185 2.43 -5.85 2.51
C TYR A 185 2.53 -5.01 1.25
N SER A 186 3.67 -5.07 0.56
CA SER A 186 3.84 -4.42 -0.74
C SER A 186 4.71 -5.23 -1.69
N ASP A 187 4.45 -5.09 -2.99
CA ASP A 187 5.32 -5.51 -4.10
C ASP A 187 6.21 -4.35 -4.60
N GLY A 188 6.24 -3.26 -3.84
CA GLY A 188 6.86 -1.99 -4.23
C GLY A 188 5.92 -1.08 -5.00
N GLN A 189 4.82 -1.51 -5.61
CA GLN A 189 3.93 -0.63 -6.40
C GLN A 189 2.52 -0.51 -5.81
N SER A 190 2.02 -1.59 -5.23
CA SER A 190 0.68 -1.72 -4.66
C SER A 190 0.75 -2.08 -3.18
N LEU A 191 -0.33 -1.78 -2.46
CA LEU A 191 -0.52 -2.23 -1.08
C LEU A 191 -1.40 -3.48 -1.07
N PHE A 192 -1.01 -4.50 -0.31
CA PHE A 192 -1.80 -5.71 -0.10
C PHE A 192 -2.23 -5.80 1.35
N THR A 193 -3.45 -6.27 1.61
CA THR A 193 -3.97 -6.44 2.97
C THR A 193 -4.15 -7.91 3.28
N ALA A 194 -3.74 -8.34 4.47
CA ALA A 194 -4.13 -9.64 5.02
C ALA A 194 -4.69 -9.45 6.43
N GLY A 195 -5.85 -10.03 6.68
CA GLY A 195 -6.52 -9.92 7.97
C GLY A 195 -7.18 -11.22 8.38
N PHE A 196 -7.71 -11.23 9.60
CA PHE A 196 -8.54 -12.31 10.10
C PHE A 196 -9.98 -12.08 9.63
N GLY A 197 -10.53 -13.06 8.93
CA GLY A 197 -11.90 -13.05 8.40
C GLY A 197 -12.19 -14.32 7.61
N ALA A 198 -13.39 -14.88 7.77
CA ALA A 198 -13.85 -16.03 7.00
C ALA A 198 -14.83 -15.57 5.91
N PRO A 199 -14.56 -15.80 4.61
CA PRO A 199 -13.38 -16.47 4.05
C PRO A 199 -12.11 -15.60 4.09
N ALA A 200 -10.95 -16.25 4.11
CA ALA A 200 -9.66 -15.57 4.00
C ALA A 200 -9.63 -14.70 2.74
N THR A 201 -9.39 -13.41 2.91
CA THR A 201 -9.46 -12.40 1.85
C THR A 201 -8.20 -11.53 1.88
N MET A 202 -7.61 -11.33 0.71
CA MET A 202 -6.47 -10.45 0.49
C MET A 202 -6.86 -9.44 -0.58
N GLY A 203 -6.86 -8.15 -0.22
CA GLY A 203 -7.14 -7.06 -1.14
C GLY A 203 -5.85 -6.43 -1.65
N LYS A 204 -5.81 -6.11 -2.93
CA LYS A 204 -4.79 -5.27 -3.57
C LYS A 204 -5.35 -3.87 -3.75
N PHE A 205 -4.62 -2.88 -3.26
CA PHE A 205 -4.99 -1.48 -3.30
C PHE A 205 -3.96 -0.69 -4.08
N VAL A 206 -4.48 0.18 -4.95
CA VAL A 206 -3.72 1.25 -5.60
C VAL A 206 -4.17 2.57 -5.03
N PHE A 207 -3.30 3.57 -4.97
CA PHE A 207 -3.69 4.86 -4.43
C PHE A 207 -4.28 5.73 -5.55
N ASN A 208 -5.28 6.55 -5.23
CA ASN A 208 -5.77 7.57 -6.18
C ASN A 208 -4.99 8.88 -6.03
N SER A 209 -5.33 9.88 -6.84
CA SER A 209 -4.64 11.17 -6.83
C SER A 209 -4.70 11.89 -5.46
N ALA A 210 -5.75 11.67 -4.66
CA ALA A 210 -5.87 12.20 -3.30
C ALA A 210 -5.12 11.39 -2.22
N GLY A 211 -4.36 10.35 -2.61
CA GLY A 211 -3.68 9.44 -1.67
C GLY A 211 -4.59 8.42 -1.00
N ALA A 212 -5.88 8.36 -1.35
CA ALA A 212 -6.79 7.36 -0.81
C ALA A 212 -6.52 5.99 -1.44
N ALA A 213 -6.51 4.94 -0.63
CA ALA A 213 -6.35 3.57 -1.10
C ALA A 213 -7.63 3.09 -1.78
N VAL A 214 -7.55 2.69 -3.05
CA VAL A 214 -8.66 2.18 -3.84
C VAL A 214 -8.43 0.70 -4.09
N LEU A 215 -9.42 -0.12 -3.72
CA LEU A 215 -9.38 -1.55 -4.00
C LEU A 215 -9.34 -1.75 -5.52
N ASP A 216 -8.27 -2.37 -6.01
CA ASP A 216 -8.11 -2.74 -7.41
C ASP A 216 -8.67 -4.15 -7.63
N GLN A 217 -8.17 -5.11 -6.86
CA GLN A 217 -8.47 -6.54 -7.03
C GLN A 217 -8.39 -7.28 -5.69
N GLU A 218 -8.91 -8.51 -5.64
CA GLU A 218 -8.86 -9.35 -4.45
C GLU A 218 -8.71 -10.83 -4.79
N ILE A 219 -8.10 -11.58 -3.86
CA ILE A 219 -8.13 -13.04 -3.82
C ILE A 219 -8.92 -13.46 -2.59
N ILE A 220 -9.80 -14.45 -2.78
CA ILE A 220 -10.58 -15.06 -1.71
C ILE A 220 -10.29 -16.56 -1.69
N VAL A 221 -9.98 -17.09 -0.50
CA VAL A 221 -9.83 -18.53 -0.26
C VAL A 221 -10.97 -19.03 0.66
N PRO A 222 -12.00 -19.68 0.09
CA PRO A 222 -13.07 -20.29 0.88
C PRO A 222 -12.55 -21.39 1.81
N GLY A 223 -13.15 -21.53 2.99
CA GLY A 223 -12.80 -22.57 3.97
C GLY A 223 -11.59 -22.27 4.86
N SER A 224 -11.02 -21.08 4.74
CA SER A 224 -9.98 -20.54 5.63
C SER A 224 -10.45 -19.26 6.30
N ASN A 225 -9.83 -18.92 7.43
CA ASN A 225 -10.17 -17.74 8.25
C ASN A 225 -9.15 -16.61 8.15
N SER A 226 -8.03 -16.80 7.46
CA SER A 226 -7.01 -15.76 7.28
C SER A 226 -5.98 -16.21 6.23
N PHE A 227 -5.40 -15.24 5.53
CA PHE A 227 -4.01 -15.40 5.13
C PHE A 227 -3.16 -15.17 6.38
N SER A 228 -2.26 -16.08 6.73
CA SER A 228 -1.57 -16.09 8.03
C SER A 228 -0.13 -15.62 7.98
N ALA A 229 0.54 -15.82 6.84
CA ALA A 229 1.84 -15.25 6.50
C ALA A 229 1.85 -15.03 4.98
N VAL A 230 2.53 -13.97 4.53
CA VAL A 230 2.60 -13.57 3.12
C VAL A 230 4.03 -13.19 2.80
N GLU A 231 4.56 -13.72 1.70
CA GLU A 231 5.88 -13.39 1.16
C GLU A 231 5.73 -13.02 -0.31
N ILE A 232 6.01 -11.76 -0.63
CA ILE A 232 5.93 -11.22 -1.99
C ILE A 232 7.33 -11.15 -2.56
N ILE A 233 7.59 -11.89 -3.64
CA ILE A 233 8.91 -11.94 -4.28
C ILE A 233 9.03 -10.87 -5.35
N ASP A 234 8.03 -10.81 -6.22
CA ASP A 234 7.92 -9.83 -7.30
C ASP A 234 6.45 -9.66 -7.70
N ASN A 235 6.18 -8.89 -8.76
CA ASN A 235 4.82 -8.66 -9.21
C ASN A 235 4.15 -9.91 -9.84
N GLN A 236 4.86 -11.00 -10.08
CA GLN A 236 4.33 -12.23 -10.68
C GLN A 236 4.21 -13.40 -9.71
N THR A 237 5.01 -13.42 -8.64
CA THR A 237 5.09 -14.55 -7.72
C THR A 237 5.07 -14.08 -6.28
N ALA A 238 4.11 -14.62 -5.53
CA ALA A 238 4.03 -14.50 -4.09
C ALA A 238 3.46 -15.78 -3.48
N TYR A 239 3.80 -16.00 -2.21
CA TYR A 239 3.35 -17.13 -1.42
C TYR A 239 2.52 -16.63 -0.24
N ALA A 240 1.40 -17.29 0.04
CA ALA A 240 0.62 -16.96 1.22
C ALA A 240 0.07 -18.23 1.88
N THR A 241 0.29 -18.39 3.17
CA THR A 241 -0.29 -19.49 3.94
C THR A 241 -1.72 -19.16 4.31
N VAL A 242 -2.60 -20.17 4.36
CA VAL A 242 -4.00 -19.99 4.75
C VAL A 242 -4.26 -20.67 6.09
N GLY A 243 -4.60 -19.87 7.10
CA GLY A 243 -4.82 -20.37 8.46
C GLY A 243 -6.29 -20.70 8.76
N GLY A 244 -6.51 -21.45 9.86
CA GLY A 244 -7.84 -21.62 10.43
C GLY A 244 -8.78 -22.58 9.68
N GLY A 245 -8.25 -23.52 8.90
CA GLY A 245 -9.10 -24.58 8.32
C GLY A 245 -8.47 -25.42 7.21
N LEU A 246 -7.37 -24.98 6.60
CA LEU A 246 -6.71 -25.67 5.49
C LEU A 246 -5.21 -25.83 5.77
N SER A 247 -4.63 -26.98 5.40
CA SER A 247 -3.18 -27.22 5.50
C SER A 247 -2.51 -26.99 4.15
N ARG A 248 -2.39 -25.72 3.74
CA ARG A 248 -1.72 -25.36 2.47
C ARG A 248 -1.17 -23.93 2.46
N ALA A 249 -0.27 -23.67 1.53
CA ALA A 249 0.05 -22.33 1.05
C ALA A 249 -0.44 -22.17 -0.40
N VAL A 250 -0.91 -20.98 -0.77
CA VAL A 250 -1.22 -20.63 -2.16
C VAL A 250 -0.02 -19.93 -2.79
N VAL A 251 0.22 -20.22 -4.06
CA VAL A 251 1.09 -19.44 -4.93
C VAL A 251 0.18 -18.54 -5.75
N PHE A 252 0.44 -17.25 -5.81
CA PHE A 252 -0.38 -16.31 -6.55
C PHE A 252 0.46 -15.27 -7.29
N SER A 253 -0.15 -14.63 -8.30
CA SER A 253 0.40 -13.46 -8.98
C SER A 253 -0.11 -12.18 -8.31
N PRO A 254 0.76 -11.33 -7.73
CA PRO A 254 0.38 -10.01 -7.21
C PRO A 254 -0.15 -9.05 -8.28
N ALA A 255 0.33 -9.14 -9.53
CA ALA A 255 -0.16 -8.32 -10.64
C ALA A 255 -1.63 -8.62 -10.97
N GLU A 256 -1.95 -9.91 -11.12
CA GLU A 256 -3.26 -10.38 -11.60
C GLU A 256 -4.23 -10.76 -10.47
N MET A 257 -3.76 -10.80 -9.22
CA MET A 257 -4.50 -11.31 -8.06
C MET A 257 -5.20 -12.64 -8.38
N ARG A 258 -4.41 -13.61 -8.87
CA ARG A 258 -4.85 -14.97 -9.19
C ARG A 258 -3.97 -16.01 -8.51
N ILE A 259 -4.59 -16.99 -7.88
CA ILE A 259 -3.91 -18.20 -7.41
C ILE A 259 -3.46 -18.99 -8.64
N THR A 260 -2.15 -19.20 -8.75
CA THR A 260 -1.47 -19.90 -9.86
C THR A 260 -1.03 -21.30 -9.47
N GLY A 261 -0.98 -21.61 -8.17
CA GLY A 261 -0.62 -22.92 -7.65
C GLY A 261 -0.92 -23.05 -6.16
N GLU A 262 -0.70 -24.25 -5.62
CA GLU A 262 -0.86 -24.54 -4.20
C GLU A 262 0.25 -25.50 -3.75
N ILE A 263 0.69 -25.33 -2.51
CA ILE A 263 1.63 -26.21 -1.82
C ILE A 263 0.84 -26.93 -0.73
N ASP A 264 0.79 -28.26 -0.82
CA ASP A 264 0.15 -29.11 0.19
C ASP A 264 1.03 -29.18 1.45
N LEU A 265 0.47 -28.81 2.60
CA LEU A 265 1.12 -28.83 3.90
C LEU A 265 0.44 -29.83 4.85
N THR A 266 -0.39 -30.74 4.34
CA THR A 266 -1.12 -31.73 5.17
C THR A 266 -0.17 -32.56 6.03
N ASP A 267 0.97 -32.97 5.46
CA ASP A 267 1.98 -33.76 6.18
C ASP A 267 2.75 -32.94 7.24
N ALA A 268 2.62 -31.60 7.26
CA ALA A 268 3.17 -30.74 8.31
C ALA A 268 2.44 -30.88 9.65
N GLY A 269 1.16 -31.25 9.61
CA GLY A 269 0.31 -31.42 10.77
C GLY A 269 -1.11 -30.86 10.57
N GLU A 270 -2.02 -31.25 11.47
CA GLU A 270 -3.39 -30.74 11.51
C GLU A 270 -3.52 -29.55 12.48
N GLY A 271 -4.40 -28.60 12.16
CA GLY A 271 -4.73 -27.48 13.06
C GLY A 271 -3.62 -26.44 13.23
N LEU A 272 -2.62 -26.42 12.35
CA LEU A 272 -1.52 -25.49 12.40
C LEU A 272 -1.95 -24.06 12.06
N PHE A 273 -1.31 -23.10 12.74
CA PHE A 273 -1.17 -21.74 12.25
C PHE A 273 0.22 -21.59 11.61
N TYR A 274 0.39 -20.59 10.75
CA TYR A 274 1.65 -20.31 10.08
C TYR A 274 2.05 -18.90 10.46
N SER A 275 3.19 -18.77 11.12
CA SER A 275 3.54 -17.52 11.81
C SER A 275 4.46 -16.61 11.02
N ASP A 276 5.20 -17.15 10.06
CA ASP A 276 6.07 -16.41 9.16
C ASP A 276 6.53 -17.31 8.00
N MET A 277 7.10 -16.71 6.96
CA MET A 277 7.84 -17.45 5.95
C MET A 277 8.94 -16.59 5.31
N ILE A 278 9.95 -17.24 4.75
CA ILE A 278 11.03 -16.56 4.03
C ILE A 278 11.53 -17.42 2.87
N VAL A 279 11.78 -16.80 1.73
CA VAL A 279 12.42 -17.46 0.58
C VAL A 279 13.93 -17.35 0.68
N ARG A 280 14.62 -18.49 0.51
CA ARG A 280 16.05 -18.57 0.20
C ARG A 280 16.26 -19.67 -0.83
N ASP A 281 16.45 -19.27 -2.07
CA ASP A 281 16.50 -20.19 -3.21
C ASP A 281 17.42 -21.40 -2.94
N PRO A 282 16.95 -22.64 -3.23
CA PRO A 282 15.72 -22.99 -3.94
C PRO A 282 14.52 -23.25 -3.01
N TYR A 283 14.53 -22.78 -1.77
CA TYR A 283 13.58 -23.17 -0.73
C TYR A 283 12.71 -22.02 -0.23
N LEU A 284 11.48 -22.37 0.13
CA LEU A 284 10.61 -21.57 1.00
C LEU A 284 10.57 -22.25 2.37
N PHE A 285 10.92 -21.48 3.41
CA PHE A 285 10.86 -21.93 4.80
C PHE A 285 9.62 -21.34 5.46
N ILE A 286 8.76 -22.17 6.04
CA ILE A 286 7.50 -21.75 6.66
C ILE A 286 7.51 -22.11 8.14
N ALA A 287 7.38 -21.11 9.00
CA ALA A 287 7.31 -21.31 10.45
C ALA A 287 5.95 -21.89 10.85
N LEU A 288 5.97 -23.11 11.41
CA LEU A 288 4.77 -23.83 11.83
C LEU A 288 4.49 -23.55 13.32
N ASN A 289 3.24 -23.22 13.62
CA ASN A 289 2.79 -22.91 14.96
C ASN A 289 1.64 -23.83 15.36
N ASP A 290 1.95 -24.77 16.24
CA ASP A 290 1.01 -25.73 16.84
C ASP A 290 0.59 -25.31 18.26
N PHE A 291 0.79 -24.04 18.62
CA PHE A 291 0.52 -23.47 19.94
C PHE A 291 1.18 -24.26 21.08
N GLY A 292 2.41 -24.75 20.85
CA GLY A 292 3.20 -25.48 21.82
C GLY A 292 2.85 -26.97 21.93
N GLY A 293 1.93 -27.48 21.09
CA GLY A 293 1.45 -28.86 21.15
C GLY A 293 2.56 -29.92 21.05
N SER A 294 3.61 -29.66 20.27
CA SER A 294 4.79 -30.53 20.17
C SER A 294 5.88 -30.20 21.18
N GLY A 295 5.87 -29.02 21.76
CA GLY A 295 6.99 -28.46 22.52
C GLY A 295 8.27 -28.31 21.70
N MET A 296 8.19 -28.19 20.37
CA MET A 296 9.36 -28.05 19.49
C MET A 296 9.18 -26.85 18.55
N ALA A 297 10.29 -26.24 18.12
CA ALA A 297 10.27 -25.36 16.96
C ALA A 297 10.18 -26.22 15.69
N LYS A 298 9.28 -25.87 14.76
CA LYS A 298 9.08 -26.62 13.52
C LYS A 298 9.00 -25.70 12.31
N VAL A 299 9.78 -26.01 11.28
CA VAL A 299 9.77 -25.29 10.01
C VAL A 299 9.51 -26.28 8.88
N ALA A 300 8.52 -26.00 8.04
CA ALA A 300 8.34 -26.70 6.78
C ALA A 300 9.34 -26.17 5.75
N VAL A 301 10.02 -27.07 5.05
CA VAL A 301 10.94 -26.76 3.95
C VAL A 301 10.28 -27.19 2.65
N VAL A 302 9.98 -26.22 1.79
CA VAL A 302 9.30 -26.41 0.50
C VAL A 302 10.30 -26.19 -0.63
N ASP A 303 10.43 -27.15 -1.54
CA ASP A 303 11.23 -26.99 -2.76
C ASP A 303 10.47 -26.16 -3.80
N LEU A 304 10.95 -24.95 -4.09
CA LEU A 304 10.30 -24.01 -5.01
C LEU A 304 10.37 -24.45 -6.48
N ARG A 305 11.25 -25.40 -6.82
CA ARG A 305 11.32 -25.97 -8.19
C ARG A 305 10.12 -26.86 -8.49
N THR A 306 9.55 -27.48 -7.45
CA THR A 306 8.41 -28.39 -7.57
C THR A 306 7.15 -27.86 -6.88
N ASN A 307 7.27 -26.82 -6.06
CA ASN A 307 6.24 -26.33 -5.13
C ASN A 307 5.69 -27.46 -4.24
N GLN A 308 6.57 -28.29 -3.69
CA GLN A 308 6.22 -29.40 -2.81
C GLN A 308 6.93 -29.31 -1.47
N LEU A 309 6.23 -29.68 -0.40
CA LEU A 309 6.82 -29.92 0.91
C LEU A 309 7.87 -31.03 0.78
N GLU A 310 9.14 -30.70 1.04
CA GLU A 310 10.23 -31.67 1.01
C GLU A 310 10.38 -32.36 2.37
N LYS A 311 10.35 -31.58 3.46
CA LYS A 311 10.50 -32.07 4.83
C LYS A 311 10.04 -31.04 5.86
N ILE A 312 9.97 -31.50 7.11
CA ILE A 312 9.82 -30.66 8.30
C ILE A 312 11.10 -30.79 9.08
N ILE A 313 11.70 -29.66 9.46
CA ILE A 313 12.84 -29.62 10.36
C ILE A 313 12.36 -29.19 11.74
N GLU A 314 12.94 -29.81 12.76
CA GLU A 314 12.50 -29.65 14.13
C GLU A 314 13.71 -29.43 15.04
N ASP A 315 13.53 -28.61 16.08
CA ASP A 315 14.53 -28.40 17.12
C ASP A 315 13.85 -28.31 18.48
N ASP A 316 14.44 -28.92 19.50
CA ASP A 316 13.88 -29.03 20.83
C ASP A 316 14.53 -28.09 21.85
N ARG A 317 15.44 -27.19 21.44
CA ARG A 317 16.07 -26.20 22.33
C ARG A 317 15.16 -25.02 22.66
N THR A 318 14.19 -24.73 21.79
CA THR A 318 13.10 -23.77 22.01
C THR A 318 11.79 -24.39 21.50
N ALA A 319 10.68 -23.65 21.64
CA ALA A 319 9.38 -24.06 21.15
C ALA A 319 8.57 -22.84 20.70
N THR A 320 7.47 -23.15 20.01
CA THR A 320 6.45 -22.22 19.58
C THR A 320 7.04 -21.07 18.76
N LEU A 321 7.08 -21.29 17.45
CA LEU A 321 7.35 -20.23 16.48
C LEU A 321 6.11 -19.35 16.37
N PHE A 322 5.90 -18.49 17.38
CA PHE A 322 4.73 -17.66 17.49
C PHE A 322 5.00 -16.30 16.83
N GLY A 323 4.17 -15.97 15.84
CA GLY A 323 4.12 -14.69 15.13
C GLY A 323 2.66 -14.37 14.76
N THR A 324 2.33 -13.09 14.73
CA THR A 324 1.06 -12.53 14.23
C THR A 324 1.29 -11.83 12.90
N LEU A 325 0.22 -11.44 12.20
CA LEU A 325 0.30 -10.99 10.81
C LEU A 325 1.28 -9.86 10.45
N PRO A 326 1.60 -8.83 11.28
CA PRO A 326 2.67 -7.89 10.93
C PRO A 326 4.07 -8.33 11.42
N THR A 327 4.15 -9.39 12.25
CA THR A 327 5.38 -9.74 12.96
C THR A 327 6.25 -10.65 12.12
N ALA A 328 7.50 -10.24 11.90
CA ALA A 328 8.55 -11.13 11.39
C ALA A 328 9.19 -11.87 12.58
N ILE A 329 9.31 -13.19 12.51
CA ILE A 329 10.10 -14.02 13.43
C ILE A 329 11.23 -14.77 12.73
N MET A 330 11.32 -14.63 11.40
CA MET A 330 12.39 -15.09 10.58
C MET A 330 13.14 -13.89 9.98
N ALA A 331 14.46 -13.95 9.97
CA ALA A 331 15.30 -12.93 9.35
C ALA A 331 16.48 -13.58 8.64
N MET A 332 16.92 -12.98 7.55
CA MET A 332 18.13 -13.41 6.83
C MET A 332 19.25 -12.39 7.04
N ASP A 333 20.46 -12.86 7.30
CA ASP A 333 21.66 -12.01 7.31
C ASP A 333 22.29 -11.90 5.92
N GLU A 334 23.34 -11.08 5.79
CA GLU A 334 24.02 -10.84 4.53
C GLU A 334 24.86 -12.02 4.03
N ASP A 335 25.08 -13.01 4.88
CA ASP A 335 25.75 -14.26 4.55
C ASP A 335 24.73 -15.35 4.15
N ASP A 336 23.46 -15.00 3.92
CA ASP A 336 22.33 -15.87 3.59
C ASP A 336 21.98 -16.89 4.69
N ASN A 337 22.37 -16.68 5.95
CA ASN A 337 21.86 -17.48 7.07
C ASN A 337 20.47 -17.02 7.46
N ILE A 338 19.56 -17.98 7.70
CA ILE A 338 18.23 -17.69 8.22
C ILE A 338 18.26 -17.89 9.72
N TYR A 339 17.77 -16.91 10.46
CA TYR A 339 17.52 -16.99 11.89
C TYR A 339 16.03 -17.11 12.15
N VAL A 340 15.65 -17.96 13.10
CA VAL A 340 14.26 -18.27 13.42
C VAL A 340 14.05 -18.13 14.91
N GLN A 341 13.19 -17.21 15.32
CA GLN A 341 12.90 -16.95 16.72
C GLN A 341 11.75 -17.82 17.23
N GLY A 342 12.03 -18.63 18.25
CA GLY A 342 11.01 -19.27 19.09
C GLY A 342 10.66 -18.37 20.28
N SER A 343 9.38 -18.21 20.58
CA SER A 343 8.95 -17.44 21.74
C SER A 343 9.06 -18.23 23.04
N GLY A 344 9.09 -19.56 22.98
CA GLY A 344 9.03 -20.43 24.16
C GLY A 344 7.64 -20.49 24.82
N LEU A 345 6.70 -19.63 24.40
CA LEU A 345 5.34 -19.58 24.95
C LEU A 345 4.62 -20.92 24.80
N PHE A 346 3.68 -21.18 25.70
CA PHE A 346 2.90 -22.43 25.75
C PHE A 346 3.76 -23.70 25.96
N SER A 347 5.01 -23.53 26.39
CA SER A 347 5.95 -24.60 26.70
C SER A 347 6.74 -24.27 27.98
N ASP A 348 7.56 -25.21 28.43
CA ASP A 348 8.55 -25.01 29.49
C ASP A 348 9.95 -24.65 28.95
N LYS A 349 10.06 -24.35 27.65
CA LYS A 349 11.30 -24.05 26.96
C LYS A 349 11.56 -22.54 26.86
N PRO A 350 12.84 -22.13 26.82
CA PRO A 350 13.17 -20.71 26.71
C PRO A 350 12.78 -20.15 25.34
N SER A 351 12.55 -18.85 25.28
CA SER A 351 12.65 -18.11 24.02
C SER A 351 14.08 -18.17 23.52
N GLY A 352 14.27 -18.36 22.21
CA GLY A 352 15.59 -18.38 21.63
C GLY A 352 15.59 -18.29 20.11
N ILE A 353 16.78 -18.11 19.55
CA ILE A 353 16.98 -18.00 18.11
C ILE A 353 17.76 -19.21 17.63
N LEU A 354 17.19 -19.91 16.65
CA LEU A 354 17.82 -20.98 15.88
C LEU A 354 18.38 -20.41 14.59
N ARG A 355 19.33 -21.13 13.97
CA ARG A 355 19.91 -20.75 12.68
C ARG A 355 19.76 -21.90 11.68
N ILE A 356 19.54 -21.57 10.42
CA ILE A 356 19.70 -22.45 9.27
C ILE A 356 20.80 -21.82 8.41
N LYS A 357 21.96 -22.46 8.35
CA LYS A 357 23.13 -21.92 7.64
C LYS A 357 22.85 -21.69 6.16
N ALA A 358 23.60 -20.76 5.56
CA ALA A 358 23.61 -20.52 4.13
C ALA A 358 23.78 -21.82 3.33
N GLY A 359 22.88 -22.04 2.36
CA GLY A 359 22.88 -23.25 1.54
C GLY A 359 22.49 -24.56 2.25
N GLU A 360 22.20 -24.53 3.55
CA GLU A 360 21.66 -25.68 4.30
C GLU A 360 20.14 -25.59 4.40
N ASP A 361 19.50 -26.69 4.80
CA ASP A 361 18.05 -26.83 4.90
C ASP A 361 17.64 -27.57 6.19
N ALA A 362 18.50 -27.50 7.21
CA ALA A 362 18.32 -28.03 8.55
C ALA A 362 18.79 -27.02 9.59
N PHE A 363 18.23 -27.10 10.80
CA PHE A 363 18.71 -26.28 11.91
C PHE A 363 20.16 -26.63 12.24
N ASP A 364 20.97 -25.60 12.45
CA ASP A 364 22.36 -25.71 12.85
C ASP A 364 22.45 -26.22 14.30
N PRO A 365 22.99 -27.43 14.53
CA PRO A 365 23.08 -27.98 15.87
C PRO A 365 24.06 -27.18 16.75
N ASP A 366 24.98 -26.42 16.14
CA ASP A 366 26.03 -25.67 16.86
C ASP A 366 25.61 -24.24 17.22
N TYR A 367 24.46 -23.77 16.74
CA TYR A 367 23.96 -22.43 17.03
C TYR A 367 22.62 -22.47 17.77
N PHE A 368 22.59 -21.87 18.96
CA PHE A 368 21.37 -21.54 19.67
C PHE A 368 21.62 -20.32 20.54
N PHE A 369 20.89 -19.23 20.28
CA PHE A 369 20.93 -18.04 21.11
C PHE A 369 19.77 -18.08 22.10
N ASN A 370 20.06 -18.37 23.37
CA ASN A 370 19.09 -18.40 24.46
C ASN A 370 18.70 -16.97 24.87
N LEU A 371 17.60 -16.47 24.30
CA LEU A 371 17.12 -15.12 24.57
C LEU A 371 16.65 -14.99 26.01
N SER A 372 15.90 -15.95 26.54
CA SER A 372 15.39 -15.87 27.92
C SER A 372 16.49 -15.78 28.97
N GLU A 373 17.63 -16.45 28.77
CA GLU A 373 18.79 -16.31 29.63
C GLU A 373 19.44 -14.92 29.54
N THR A 374 19.45 -14.32 28.34
CA THR A 374 20.15 -13.07 28.06
C THR A 374 19.30 -11.84 28.41
N THR A 375 18.00 -11.91 28.19
CA THR A 375 17.05 -10.80 28.37
C THR A 375 16.24 -10.91 29.66
N GLY A 376 16.16 -12.12 30.24
CA GLY A 376 15.40 -12.41 31.45
C GLY A 376 13.90 -12.63 31.24
N SER A 377 13.40 -12.68 30.00
CA SER A 377 11.97 -12.86 29.68
C SER A 377 11.76 -13.52 28.31
N SER A 378 10.50 -13.73 27.93
CA SER A 378 10.13 -14.20 26.59
C SER A 378 10.29 -13.08 25.56
N CYS A 379 10.73 -13.42 24.35
CA CYS A 379 10.92 -12.46 23.26
C CYS A 379 9.94 -12.69 22.11
N PHE A 380 9.73 -11.64 21.29
CA PHE A 380 8.82 -11.63 20.15
C PHE A 380 9.36 -10.76 19.03
N GLY A 381 9.27 -11.27 17.81
CA GLY A 381 9.73 -10.55 16.64
C GLY A 381 11.26 -10.53 16.50
N LEU A 382 11.72 -10.74 15.28
CA LEU A 382 13.13 -10.73 14.91
C LEU A 382 13.30 -9.86 13.67
N TYR A 383 14.00 -8.74 13.83
CA TYR A 383 14.16 -7.74 12.79
C TYR A 383 15.64 -7.47 12.57
N HIS A 384 16.13 -7.76 11.37
CA HIS A 384 17.52 -7.59 10.97
C HIS A 384 17.61 -6.59 9.80
N PHE A 385 18.54 -5.64 9.90
CA PHE A 385 18.70 -4.53 8.95
C PHE A 385 20.10 -4.44 8.33
N GLY A 386 20.88 -5.52 8.47
CA GLY A 386 22.26 -5.56 8.05
C GLY A 386 23.24 -4.82 8.97
N GLY A 387 24.54 -4.93 8.68
CA GLY A 387 25.62 -4.42 9.53
C GLY A 387 25.63 -5.01 10.94
N GLY A 388 25.04 -6.20 11.13
CA GLY A 388 24.80 -6.81 12.44
C GLY A 388 23.68 -6.14 13.27
N LEU A 389 22.94 -5.19 12.71
CA LEU A 389 21.88 -4.48 13.41
C LEU A 389 20.62 -5.34 13.51
N THR A 390 20.38 -5.88 14.71
CA THR A 390 19.23 -6.74 14.97
C THR A 390 18.47 -6.29 16.21
N PHE A 391 17.14 -6.37 16.14
CA PHE A 391 16.25 -6.05 17.24
C PHE A 391 15.25 -7.17 17.51
N THR A 392 14.81 -7.25 18.75
CA THR A 392 13.69 -8.09 19.19
C THR A 392 12.85 -7.34 20.23
N ALA A 393 11.60 -7.72 20.41
CA ALA A 393 10.78 -7.23 21.50
C ALA A 393 10.87 -8.18 22.70
N ILE A 394 10.92 -7.62 23.90
CA ILE A 394 10.85 -8.35 25.16
C ILE A 394 9.49 -8.14 25.78
N SER A 395 8.87 -9.23 26.19
CA SER A 395 7.62 -9.23 26.93
C SER A 395 7.79 -8.66 28.33
N GLU A 396 6.97 -7.66 28.64
CA GLU A 396 6.80 -7.11 29.99
C GLU A 396 5.79 -7.93 30.80
N ASN A 397 4.91 -8.66 30.11
CA ASN A 397 3.89 -9.52 30.70
C ASN A 397 3.48 -10.61 29.70
N ASP A 398 3.93 -11.84 29.94
CA ASP A 398 3.63 -13.00 29.08
C ASP A 398 2.12 -13.31 29.01
N ASP A 399 1.31 -12.84 29.96
CA ASP A 399 -0.15 -12.97 29.93
C ASP A 399 -0.84 -11.90 29.05
N ASN A 400 -0.11 -10.89 28.54
CA ASN A 400 -0.65 -9.75 27.77
C ASN A 400 -0.08 -9.63 26.35
N TRP A 401 0.23 -10.76 25.71
CA TRP A 401 0.84 -10.78 24.37
C TRP A 401 0.01 -10.13 23.25
N PHE A 402 -1.30 -10.08 23.44
CA PHE A 402 -2.25 -9.51 22.48
C PHE A 402 -2.64 -8.06 22.80
N GLY A 403 -2.07 -7.47 23.86
CA GLY A 403 -2.31 -6.07 24.23
C GLY A 403 -3.74 -5.81 24.66
N SER A 404 -4.36 -6.76 25.37
CA SER A 404 -5.76 -6.70 25.78
C SER A 404 -5.96 -6.14 27.19
N ASP A 405 -4.93 -6.12 28.04
CA ASP A 405 -5.06 -5.70 29.43
C ASP A 405 -5.17 -4.17 29.63
N GLY A 406 -4.66 -3.37 28.68
CA GLY A 406 -4.64 -1.91 28.67
C GLY A 406 -4.00 -1.21 29.87
N ASN A 407 -3.46 -1.96 30.85
CA ASN A 407 -3.04 -1.42 32.15
C ASN A 407 -1.52 -1.28 32.26
N ALA A 408 -0.78 -2.12 31.53
CA ALA A 408 0.66 -2.11 31.46
C ALA A 408 1.10 -2.29 29.99
N PRO A 409 2.27 -1.76 29.59
CA PRO A 409 2.80 -2.07 28.28
C PRO A 409 3.01 -3.58 28.14
N SER A 410 2.87 -4.09 26.93
CA SER A 410 3.08 -5.51 26.61
C SER A 410 4.53 -5.79 26.26
N PHE A 411 5.20 -4.86 25.56
CA PHE A 411 6.58 -5.06 25.13
C PHE A 411 7.45 -3.82 25.26
N ARG A 412 8.74 -4.06 25.41
CA ARG A 412 9.84 -3.13 25.15
C ARG A 412 10.76 -3.67 24.07
N TYR A 413 11.55 -2.81 23.42
CA TYR A 413 12.46 -3.24 22.35
C TYR A 413 13.90 -3.35 22.85
N HIS A 414 14.64 -4.33 22.35
CA HIS A 414 16.05 -4.53 22.64
C HIS A 414 16.86 -4.70 21.37
N LYS A 415 18.08 -4.17 21.37
CA LYS A 415 19.11 -4.50 20.39
C LYS A 415 19.80 -5.81 20.78
N ILE A 416 20.01 -6.69 19.81
CA ILE A 416 20.68 -7.98 19.99
C ILE A 416 21.76 -8.17 18.93
N ASP A 417 22.74 -9.02 19.26
CA ASP A 417 23.83 -9.44 18.38
C ASP A 417 23.70 -10.96 18.19
N LEU A 418 23.43 -11.36 16.94
CA LEU A 418 23.20 -12.76 16.57
C LEU A 418 24.50 -13.57 16.69
N ASP A 419 25.62 -13.03 16.24
CA ASP A 419 26.92 -13.73 16.25
C ASP A 419 27.48 -13.87 17.66
N ALA A 420 27.45 -12.77 18.44
CA ALA A 420 27.94 -12.76 19.81
C ALA A 420 26.96 -13.41 20.80
N GLN A 421 25.72 -13.68 20.37
CA GLN A 421 24.64 -14.22 21.20
C GLN A 421 24.42 -13.38 22.47
N GLN A 422 24.34 -12.06 22.29
CA GLN A 422 24.23 -11.09 23.39
C GLN A 422 23.15 -10.06 23.14
N SER A 423 22.59 -9.50 24.21
CA SER A 423 21.72 -8.33 24.14
C SER A 423 22.50 -7.09 24.57
N SER A 424 22.34 -6.01 23.79
CA SER A 424 22.85 -4.68 24.14
C SER A 424 21.87 -3.88 25.01
N GLY A 425 20.70 -4.43 25.33
CA GLY A 425 19.66 -3.76 26.09
C GLY A 425 18.73 -2.90 25.24
N ASP A 426 18.03 -1.99 25.92
CA ASP A 426 17.14 -1.00 25.29
C ASP A 426 17.93 -0.12 24.30
N PRO A 427 17.40 0.19 23.10
CA PRO A 427 18.08 1.04 22.12
C PRO A 427 18.37 2.45 22.66
N ASP A 428 17.36 3.08 23.28
CA ASP A 428 17.43 4.38 23.93
C ASP A 428 16.26 4.49 24.92
N ALA A 429 16.46 5.17 26.05
CA ALA A 429 15.42 5.40 27.06
C ALA A 429 14.25 6.28 26.57
N ALA A 430 14.44 7.00 25.46
CA ALA A 430 13.41 7.80 24.80
C ALA A 430 12.41 6.96 23.99
N LEU A 431 12.72 5.69 23.68
CA LEU A 431 11.80 4.79 22.99
C LEU A 431 10.80 4.20 24.00
N PRO A 432 9.49 4.54 23.92
CA PRO A 432 8.52 4.04 24.88
C PRO A 432 8.27 2.54 24.73
N ASN A 433 7.71 1.94 25.78
CA ASN A 433 7.14 0.61 25.68
C ASN A 433 5.77 0.66 24.97
N THR A 434 5.38 -0.42 24.30
CA THR A 434 4.16 -0.50 23.48
C THR A 434 3.05 -1.34 24.12
N PHE A 435 1.79 -0.92 23.95
CA PHE A 435 0.58 -1.52 24.52
C PHE A 435 -0.23 -2.35 23.52
N ALA A 436 -0.18 -2.04 22.22
CA ALA A 436 -0.90 -2.80 21.18
C ALA A 436 -0.21 -4.14 20.82
N ALA A 437 0.91 -4.42 21.49
CA ALA A 437 1.53 -5.73 21.52
C ALA A 437 1.84 -6.29 20.12
N SER A 438 1.51 -7.55 19.89
CA SER A 438 1.66 -8.22 18.60
C SER A 438 0.86 -7.60 17.43
N LYS A 439 -0.01 -6.62 17.66
CA LYS A 439 -0.82 -5.97 16.61
C LYS A 439 -0.08 -4.82 15.90
N THR A 440 1.01 -4.33 16.49
CA THR A 440 1.80 -3.19 16.01
C THR A 440 3.27 -3.58 15.78
N MET A 441 3.61 -4.87 15.85
CA MET A 441 5.00 -5.33 15.85
C MET A 441 5.55 -5.41 14.42
N PHE A 442 6.13 -4.32 13.93
CA PHE A 442 6.89 -4.25 12.68
C PHE A 442 7.93 -3.14 12.80
N PHE A 443 9.12 -3.30 12.20
CA PHE A 443 10.11 -2.23 12.10
C PHE A 443 10.40 -1.96 10.62
N LEU A 444 10.63 -0.70 10.25
CA LEU A 444 10.89 -0.32 8.86
C LEU A 444 12.15 0.52 8.74
N GLN A 445 13.09 0.09 7.90
CA GLN A 445 14.19 0.95 7.47
C GLN A 445 13.72 1.85 6.33
N VAL A 446 13.80 3.16 6.52
CA VAL A 446 13.33 4.16 5.56
C VAL A 446 14.48 4.89 4.85
N SER A 447 15.70 4.74 5.35
CA SER A 447 16.93 5.16 4.69
C SER A 447 18.14 4.36 5.21
N GLU A 448 19.32 4.55 4.64
CA GLU A 448 20.56 3.91 5.11
C GLU A 448 20.85 4.13 6.60
N ASN A 449 20.36 5.24 7.18
CA ASN A 449 20.65 5.62 8.56
C ASN A 449 19.40 5.76 9.46
N GLU A 450 18.21 5.36 9.00
CA GLU A 450 16.98 5.57 9.76
C GLU A 450 16.06 4.34 9.80
N LEU A 451 15.73 3.91 11.03
CA LEU A 451 14.69 2.91 11.31
C LEU A 451 13.49 3.56 12.00
N LEU A 452 12.29 3.05 11.69
CA LEU A 452 11.06 3.44 12.35
C LEU A 452 10.51 2.33 13.24
N PHE A 453 10.12 2.72 14.45
CA PHE A 453 9.48 1.90 15.47
C PHE A 453 8.05 2.39 15.70
N PRO A 454 7.03 1.55 15.48
CA PRO A 454 5.67 1.86 15.85
C PRO A 454 5.48 1.67 17.37
N ILE A 455 4.87 2.67 17.98
CA ILE A 455 4.54 2.70 19.40
C ILE A 455 3.06 2.96 19.54
N ALA A 456 2.37 1.99 20.14
CA ALA A 456 1.05 2.22 20.69
C ALA A 456 1.21 2.57 22.17
N GLY A 457 1.28 3.85 22.48
CA GLY A 457 1.57 4.31 23.83
C GLY A 457 0.32 4.46 24.69
N LYS A 458 0.54 4.74 25.98
CA LYS A 458 -0.55 5.03 26.92
C LYS A 458 -1.24 6.36 26.61
N ASP A 459 -0.43 7.37 26.29
CA ASP A 459 -0.87 8.75 26.12
C ASP A 459 -0.90 9.18 24.64
N GLU A 460 -0.16 8.48 23.77
CA GLU A 460 -0.07 8.75 22.34
C GLU A 460 0.28 7.49 21.55
N ASP A 461 -0.20 7.41 20.31
CA ASP A 461 0.30 6.48 19.30
C ASP A 461 1.24 7.25 18.37
N ALA A 462 2.39 6.68 18.01
CA ALA A 462 3.39 7.37 17.21
C ALA A 462 4.35 6.42 16.47
N LEU A 463 5.01 6.96 15.44
CA LEU A 463 6.21 6.38 14.87
C LEU A 463 7.44 7.09 15.44
N TYR A 464 8.36 6.33 16.01
CA TYR A 464 9.64 6.80 16.54
C TYR A 464 10.75 6.47 15.54
N SER A 465 11.64 7.44 15.31
CA SER A 465 12.84 7.31 14.50
C SER A 465 14.02 6.91 15.36
N TYR A 466 14.84 5.99 14.85
CA TYR A 466 16.14 5.58 15.38
C TYR A 466 17.20 5.85 14.34
N ASP A 467 18.17 6.68 14.70
CA ASP A 467 19.36 6.96 13.89
C ASP A 467 20.38 5.83 14.09
N ILE A 468 20.71 5.12 13.02
CA ILE A 468 21.52 3.89 13.08
C ILE A 468 22.96 4.18 13.54
N ASP A 469 23.54 5.27 13.06
CA ASP A 469 24.93 5.65 13.33
C ASP A 469 25.13 6.13 14.78
N SER A 470 24.22 6.97 15.28
CA SER A 470 24.34 7.58 16.61
C SER A 470 23.60 6.80 17.70
N GLY A 471 22.65 5.95 17.34
CA GLY A 471 21.74 5.27 18.25
C GLY A 471 20.65 6.17 18.86
N ALA A 472 20.53 7.42 18.41
CA ALA A 472 19.58 8.37 18.96
C ALA A 472 18.14 8.03 18.56
N VAL A 473 17.23 8.11 19.52
CA VAL A 473 15.79 7.97 19.28
C VAL A 473 15.08 9.31 19.37
N SER A 474 14.15 9.56 18.46
CA SER A 474 13.24 10.71 18.52
C SER A 474 11.85 10.36 18.00
N LYS A 475 10.83 10.99 18.54
CA LYS A 475 9.48 10.87 17.99
C LYS A 475 9.42 11.55 16.61
N LYS A 476 8.91 10.85 15.60
CA LYS A 476 8.83 11.35 14.22
C LYS A 476 7.43 11.78 13.83
N ILE A 477 6.45 10.88 13.95
CA ILE A 477 5.08 11.10 13.47
C ILE A 477 4.07 10.75 14.57
N ASP A 478 3.22 11.70 14.93
CA ASP A 478 2.08 11.47 15.84
C ASP A 478 0.91 10.82 15.08
N LEU A 479 0.37 9.72 15.60
CA LEU A 479 -0.78 9.01 15.03
C LEU A 479 -2.03 9.31 15.88
N THR A 480 -2.85 10.25 15.43
CA THR A 480 -3.92 10.82 16.27
C THR A 480 -5.25 10.07 16.21
N SER A 481 -5.31 8.94 15.50
CA SER A 481 -6.55 8.18 15.29
C SER A 481 -6.41 6.68 15.50
N GLY A 482 -5.32 6.24 16.14
CA GLY A 482 -5.03 4.85 16.45
C GLY A 482 -3.58 4.49 16.18
N TYR A 483 -3.20 3.26 16.54
CA TYR A 483 -1.84 2.76 16.38
C TYR A 483 -1.58 2.22 14.97
N ALA A 484 -0.33 2.25 14.52
CA ALA A 484 0.04 1.65 13.25
C ALA A 484 0.05 0.12 13.33
N SER A 485 -0.57 -0.55 12.36
CA SER A 485 -0.46 -2.00 12.15
C SER A 485 0.45 -2.37 10.98
N GLY A 486 0.90 -1.38 10.21
CA GLY A 486 1.94 -1.55 9.19
C GLY A 486 2.28 -0.24 8.48
N LEU A 487 3.49 -0.18 7.95
CA LEU A 487 3.99 0.87 7.06
C LEU A 487 4.88 0.18 6.02
N VAL A 488 4.58 0.36 4.74
CA VAL A 488 5.32 -0.29 3.64
C VAL A 488 5.65 0.71 2.54
N PRO A 489 6.81 0.61 1.88
CA PRO A 489 7.12 1.40 0.69
C PRO A 489 6.22 0.99 -0.49
N VAL A 490 5.80 1.95 -1.31
CA VAL A 490 4.96 1.78 -2.51
C VAL A 490 5.39 2.77 -3.60
N GLN A 491 6.56 2.59 -4.21
CA GLN A 491 7.12 3.45 -5.26
C GLN A 491 7.27 2.76 -6.63
#